data_AF-A0A1Z4QD63-F1
#
_entry.id   AF-A0A1Z4QD63-F1
#
_cell.length_a   1.000
_cell.length_b   1.000
_cell.length_c   1.000
_cell.angle_alpha   90.00
_cell.angle_beta   90.00
_cell.angle_gamma   90.00
#
_symmetry.space_group_name_H-M   'P 1'
#
loop_
_entity.id
_entity.type
_entity.pdbx_description
1 polymer ?
#
loop_
_entity_poly.entity_id
_entity_poly.type
_entity_poly.pdbx_seq_one_letter_code
_entity_poly.pdbx_strand_id
1 'polypeptide(L)' 'MLSKKFPSRDEVLAAVTLIMVIGSLTLAVIDEKSRSQFIDLTKFAVGTYIGLLIPRSKGN' A
#
# COMPACT_ATOMS: atom_id res chain seq x y z
N MET A 1 -3.39 32.34 5.90
CA MET A 1 -4.41 31.35 5.49
C MET A 1 -3.71 30.08 5.08
N LEU A 2 -3.73 29.03 5.92
CA LEU A 2 -3.27 27.70 5.51
C LEU A 2 -4.30 27.14 4.52
N SER A 3 -4.01 27.26 3.22
CA SER A 3 -4.81 26.60 2.19
C SER A 3 -4.66 25.10 2.40
N LYS A 4 -5.70 24.47 2.96
CA LYS A 4 -5.75 23.03 3.22
C LYS A 4 -5.89 22.36 1.85
N LYS A 5 -4.77 22.11 1.17
CA LYS A 5 -4.74 21.30 -0.05
C LYS A 5 -5.24 19.91 0.35
N PHE A 6 -6.34 19.48 -0.23
CA PHE A 6 -6.75 18.09 -0.12
C PHE A 6 -5.66 17.23 -0.74
N PRO A 7 -5.23 16.14 -0.07
CA PRO A 7 -4.18 15.28 -0.59
C PRO A 7 -4.63 14.68 -1.92
N SER A 8 -3.68 14.57 -2.85
CA SER A 8 -3.95 13.96 -4.15
C SER A 8 -4.31 12.47 -3.98
N ARG A 9 -5.02 11.90 -4.96
CA ARG A 9 -5.35 10.46 -4.94
C ARG A 9 -4.09 9.60 -4.76
N ASP A 10 -2.99 9.99 -5.39
CA ASP A 10 -1.73 9.26 -5.35
C ASP A 10 -1.07 9.35 -3.97
N GLU A 11 -1.17 10.51 -3.32
CA GLU A 11 -0.68 10.73 -1.96
C GLU A 11 -1.46 9.89 -0.93
N VAL A 12 -2.80 9.83 -1.07
CA VAL A 12 -3.65 8.97 -0.23
C VAL A 12 -3.31 7.50 -0.48
N LEU A 13 -3.17 7.09 -1.73
CA LEU A 13 -2.83 5.71 -2.10
C LEU A 13 -1.47 5.29 -1.54
N ALA A 14 -0.46 6.16 -1.64
CA ALA A 14 0.87 5.95 -1.09
C ALA A 14 0.82 5.81 0.44
N ALA A 15 0.09 6.69 1.13
CA ALA A 15 -0.07 6.63 2.57
C ALA A 15 -0.76 5.34 3.04
N VAL A 16 -1.86 4.94 2.39
CA VAL A 16 -2.57 3.69 2.70
C VAL A 16 -1.67 2.47 2.46
N THR A 17 -0.94 2.45 1.34
CA THR A 17 0.01 1.36 1.04
C THR A 17 1.10 1.27 2.09
N LEU A 18 1.66 2.42 2.50
CA LEU A 18 2.72 2.48 3.51
C LEU A 18 2.24 1.94 4.86
N ILE A 19 1.06 2.39 5.32
CA ILE A 19 0.46 1.92 6.58
C ILE A 19 0.22 0.40 6.51
N MET A 20 -0.28 -0.10 5.39
CA MET A 20 -0.55 -1.52 5.19
C MET A 20 0.72 -2.37 5.21
N VAL A 21 1.79 -1.92 4.55
CA VAL A 21 3.09 -2.60 4.53
C VAL A 21 3.72 -2.61 5.93
N ILE A 22 3.76 -1.47 6.62
CA ILE A 22 4.36 -1.38 7.96
C ILE A 22 3.56 -2.23 8.96
N GLY A 23 2.23 -2.12 8.94
CA GLY A 23 1.35 -2.87 9.82
C GLY A 23 1.49 -4.38 9.61
N SER A 24 1.45 -4.84 8.36
CA SER A 24 1.61 -6.26 8.03
C SER A 24 2.99 -6.80 8.42
N LEU A 25 4.09 -6.08 8.14
CA LEU A 25 5.42 -6.50 8.58
C LEU A 25 5.54 -6.58 10.10
N THR A 26 5.01 -5.60 10.81
CA THR A 26 5.05 -5.57 12.28
C THR A 26 4.30 -6.78 12.85
N LEU A 27 3.12 -7.08 12.32
CA LEU A 27 2.34 -8.25 12.73
C LEU A 27 3.04 -9.58 12.37
N ALA A 28 3.73 -9.64 11.23
CA ALA A 28 4.50 -10.82 10.82
C ALA A 28 5.66 -11.15 11.77
N VAL A 29 6.22 -10.13 12.45
CA VAL A 29 7.26 -10.29 13.46
C VAL A 29 6.67 -10.77 14.79
N ILE A 30 5.50 -10.24 15.19
CA ILE A 30 4.89 -10.50 16.50
C ILE A 30 4.13 -11.84 16.53
N ASP A 31 3.41 -12.18 15.46
CA ASP A 31 2.63 -13.42 15.37
C ASP A 31 3.24 -14.39 14.35
N GLU A 32 3.99 -15.36 14.89
CA GLU A 32 4.65 -16.38 14.09
C GLU A 32 3.68 -17.34 13.40
N LYS A 33 2.47 -17.56 13.95
CA LYS A 33 1.49 -18.48 13.37
C LYS A 33 0.88 -17.93 12.08
N SER A 34 0.68 -16.61 12.03
CA SER A 34 0.06 -15.92 10.90
C SER A 34 1.08 -15.19 10.02
N ARG A 35 2.38 -15.36 10.29
CA ARG A 35 3.49 -14.68 9.60
C ARG A 35 3.39 -14.78 8.08
N SER A 36 3.10 -15.97 7.55
CA SER A 36 2.96 -16.18 6.10
C SER A 36 1.84 -15.33 5.50
N GLN A 37 0.69 -15.25 6.16
CA GLN A 37 -0.46 -14.45 5.72
C GLN A 37 -0.13 -12.96 5.71
N PHE A 38 0.59 -12.48 6.74
CA PHE A 38 1.01 -11.08 6.79
C PHE A 38 2.05 -10.74 5.71
N ILE A 39 2.99 -11.64 5.42
CA ILE A 39 3.94 -11.47 4.31
C ILE A 39 3.20 -11.41 2.97
N ASP A 40 2.20 -12.26 2.76
CA ASP A 40 1.40 -12.25 1.53
C ASP A 40 0.56 -10.98 1.42
N LEU A 41 0.04 -10.46 2.54
CA LEU A 41 -0.63 -9.17 2.60
C LEU A 41 0.31 -8.01 2.22
N THR A 42 1.57 -8.06 2.67
CA THR A 42 2.60 -7.09 2.27
C THR A 42 2.85 -7.14 0.76
N LYS A 43 3.05 -8.34 0.19
CA LYS A 43 3.25 -8.52 -1.25
C LYS A 43 2.06 -8.00 -2.06
N PHE A 44 0.84 -8.29 -1.60
CA PHE A 44 -0.38 -7.81 -2.23
C PHE A 44 -0.46 -6.27 -2.24
N ALA A 45 -0.16 -5.63 -1.11
CA ALA A 45 -0.16 -4.18 -1.00
C ALA A 45 0.84 -3.53 -1.98
N VAL A 46 2.09 -4.04 -2.01
CA VAL A 46 3.14 -3.55 -2.91
C VAL A 46 2.76 -3.79 -4.37
N GLY A 47 2.31 -4.99 -4.72
CA GLY A 47 1.91 -5.34 -6.09
C GLY A 47 0.74 -4.50 -6.59
N THR A 48 -0.26 -4.25 -5.74
CA THR A 48 -1.40 -3.38 -6.05
C THR A 48 -0.95 -1.94 -6.29
N TYR A 49 -0.10 -1.40 -5.41
CA TYR A 49 0.42 -0.05 -5.55
C TYR A 49 1.20 0.12 -6.85
N ILE A 50 2.12 -0.80 -7.16
CA ILE A 50 2.86 -0.80 -8.43
C ILE A 50 1.91 -0.91 -9.62
N GLY A 51 0.95 -1.83 -9.58
CA GLY A 51 -0.03 -2.03 -10.66
C GLY A 51 -0.93 -0.82 -10.93
N LEU A 52 -1.21 0.00 -9.90
CA LEU A 52 -1.95 1.24 -10.03
C LEU A 52 -1.10 2.40 -10.59
N LEU A 53 0.22 2.37 -10.36
CA LEU A 53 1.15 3.37 -10.89
C LEU A 53 1.57 3.09 -12.34
N ILE A 54 1.54 1.83 -12.79
CA ILE A 54 1.80 1.50 -14.18
C ILE A 54 0.70 2.16 -15.03
N PRO A 55 1.07 3.04 -16.00
CA PRO A 55 0.12 3.64 -16.91
C PRO A 55 -0.61 2.52 -17.63
N ARG A 56 -1.94 2.44 -17.44
CA ARG A 56 -2.75 1.56 -18.28
C ARG A 56 -2.62 2.09 -19.69
N SER A 57 -1.94 1.35 -20.55
CA SER A 57 -1.97 1.57 -21.99
C SER A 57 -3.44 1.78 -22.36
N LYS A 58 -3.78 2.98 -22.84
CA LYS A 58 -5.06 3.19 -23.52
C LYS A 58 -4.97 2.32 -24.76
N GLY A 59 -5.47 1.10 -24.67
CA GLY A 59 -5.75 0.29 -25.84
C GLY A 59 -6.68 1.10 -26.71
N ASN A 60 -6.19 1.48 -27.89
CA ASN A 60 -7.01 2.02 -28.97
C ASN A 60 -8.09 1.02 -29.35
#